data_AF-A0A6I4MTV1-F1
#
_entry.id   AF-A0A6I4MTV1-F1
#
_cell.length_a   1.000
_cell.length_b   1.000
_cell.length_c   1.000
_cell.angle_alpha   90.00
_cell.angle_beta   90.00
_cell.angle_gamma   90.00
#
_symmetry.space_group_name_H-M   'P 1'
#
loop_
_entity.id
_entity.type
_entity.pdbx_description
1 polymer ?
#
loop_
_entity_poly.entity_id
_entity_poly.type
_entity_poly.pdbx_seq_one_letter_code
_entity_poly.pdbx_strand_id
1 'polypeptide(L)'
;MNLTGHVEVYADTPPAYDPQADPDGPDGGFELAAGATLRDALATWHAEIARAREHCAERALAGTGRFMEQDVNLRWIYVHMIEEYARPNGHADLLRARIDGAAGV
;
A
#
# COMPACT_ATOMS: atom_id res chain seq x y z
N MET A 1 13.65 12.10 29.76
CA MET A 1 14.10 12.28 28.37
C MET A 1 14.69 10.97 27.91
N ASN A 2 13.88 10.13 27.25
CA ASN A 2 14.36 8.99 26.47
C ASN A 2 13.22 8.62 25.51
N LEU A 3 13.32 9.06 24.25
CA LEU A 3 12.39 8.75 23.17
C LEU A 3 13.12 7.81 22.21
N THR A 4 13.24 6.55 22.61
CA THR A 4 13.76 5.48 21.77
C THR A 4 12.61 4.53 21.45
N GLY A 5 11.57 5.07 20.82
CA GLY A 5 10.51 4.28 20.21
C GLY A 5 10.91 3.98 18.78
N HIS A 6 11.83 3.04 18.59
CA HIS A 6 12.14 2.51 17.26
C HIS A 6 10.85 1.91 16.68
N VAL A 7 10.52 2.32 15.46
CA VAL A 7 9.40 1.78 14.69
C VAL A 7 9.83 0.38 14.22
N GLU A 8 9.72 -0.61 15.09
CA GLU A 8 9.95 -2.04 14.78
C GLU A 8 8.67 -2.77 14.34
N VAL A 9 7.60 -2.02 14.02
CA VAL A 9 6.24 -2.59 13.89
C VAL A 9 6.08 -3.58 12.72
N TYR A 10 7.02 -3.63 11.76
CA TYR A 10 6.88 -4.46 10.56
C TYR A 10 7.96 -5.54 10.36
N ALA A 11 8.92 -5.69 11.28
CA ALA A 11 10.03 -6.65 11.08
C ALA A 11 9.56 -8.11 11.01
N ASP A 12 8.46 -8.44 11.69
CA ASP A 12 7.92 -9.81 11.77
C ASP A 12 6.67 -10.05 10.91
N THR A 13 6.31 -9.10 10.03
CA THR A 13 5.15 -9.29 9.14
C THR A 13 5.60 -10.05 7.90
N PRO A 14 5.06 -11.26 7.62
CA PRO A 14 5.37 -11.97 6.39
C PRO A 14 4.97 -11.12 5.18
N PRO A 15 5.75 -11.15 4.08
CA PRO A 15 5.45 -10.36 2.90
C PRO A 15 4.04 -10.65 2.39
N ALA A 16 3.30 -9.58 2.08
CA ALA A 16 1.96 -9.68 1.49
C ALA A 16 1.98 -10.04 -0.01
N TYR A 17 3.17 -10.18 -0.60
CA TYR A 17 3.40 -10.61 -1.97
C TYR A 17 3.99 -12.03 -1.98
N ASP A 18 3.83 -12.75 -3.10
CA ASP A 18 4.45 -14.06 -3.26
C ASP A 18 5.98 -13.93 -3.35
N PRO A 19 6.75 -14.44 -2.38
CA PRO A 19 8.21 -14.36 -2.42
C PRO A 19 8.83 -15.24 -3.52
N GLN A 20 8.03 -16.07 -4.20
CA GLN A 20 8.46 -16.90 -5.34
C GLN A 20 8.08 -16.29 -6.69
N ALA A 21 7.48 -15.09 -6.73
CA ALA A 21 7.18 -14.41 -7.99
C ALA A 21 8.45 -14.19 -8.82
N ASP A 22 8.38 -14.57 -10.10
CA ASP A 22 9.50 -14.43 -11.04
C ASP A 22 9.35 -13.10 -11.82
N PRO A 23 10.16 -12.07 -11.52
CA PRO A 23 10.05 -10.78 -12.21
C PRO A 23 10.40 -10.87 -13.70
N ASP A 24 11.11 -11.92 -14.12
CA ASP A 24 11.45 -12.20 -15.53
C ASP A 24 10.43 -13.15 -16.20
N GLY A 25 9.38 -13.54 -15.45
CA GLY A 25 8.26 -14.35 -15.91
C GLY A 25 7.39 -13.65 -16.96
N PRO A 26 6.49 -14.39 -17.63
CA PRO A 26 5.63 -13.85 -18.68
C PRO A 26 4.72 -12.72 -18.20
N ASP A 27 4.31 -12.74 -16.94
CA ASP A 27 3.50 -11.70 -16.33
C ASP A 27 4.36 -10.70 -15.52
N GLY A 28 5.69 -10.83 -15.54
CA GLY A 28 6.63 -9.91 -14.88
C GLY A 28 6.53 -9.92 -13.35
N GLY A 29 6.25 -11.09 -12.75
CA GLY A 29 6.06 -11.24 -11.30
C GLY A 29 4.64 -10.98 -10.82
N PHE A 30 3.67 -10.87 -11.74
CA PHE A 30 2.25 -10.66 -11.43
C PHE A 30 1.42 -11.95 -11.56
N GLU A 31 2.07 -13.11 -11.56
CA GLU A 31 1.39 -14.40 -11.60
C GLU A 31 0.45 -14.55 -10.41
N LEU A 32 -0.82 -14.85 -10.69
CA LEU A 32 -1.81 -15.08 -9.65
C LEU A 32 -1.68 -16.50 -9.09
N ALA A 33 -1.61 -16.61 -7.76
CA ALA A 33 -1.69 -17.90 -7.08
C ALA A 33 -2.97 -18.65 -7.49
N ALA A 34 -2.89 -19.98 -7.56
CA ALA A 34 -4.03 -20.81 -7.92
C ALA A 34 -5.19 -20.59 -6.92
N GLY A 35 -6.33 -20.12 -7.44
CA GLY A 35 -7.51 -19.81 -6.62
C GLY A 35 -7.53 -18.40 -6.02
N ALA A 36 -6.57 -17.52 -6.36
CA ALA A 36 -6.62 -16.11 -5.98
C ALA A 36 -7.92 -15.47 -6.48
N THR A 37 -8.60 -14.74 -5.60
CA THR A 37 -9.85 -14.04 -5.94
C THR A 37 -9.74 -12.55 -5.65
N LEU A 38 -10.47 -11.75 -6.43
CA LEU A 38 -10.63 -10.31 -6.15
C LEU A 38 -11.20 -10.06 -4.75
N ARG A 39 -12.10 -10.93 -4.26
CA ARG A 39 -12.68 -10.81 -2.93
C ARG A 39 -11.62 -10.91 -1.84
N ASP A 40 -10.73 -11.90 -1.94
CA ASP A 40 -9.68 -12.11 -0.95
C ASP A 40 -8.65 -10.99 -1.01
N ALA A 41 -8.28 -10.55 -2.22
CA ALA A 41 -7.40 -9.40 -2.40
C ALA A 41 -7.98 -8.12 -1.75
N LEU A 42 -9.27 -7.84 -1.97
CA LEU A 42 -9.95 -6.70 -1.35
C LEU A 42 -10.06 -6.85 0.17
N ALA A 43 -10.27 -8.07 0.69
CA ALA A 43 -10.32 -8.31 2.13
C ALA A 43 -8.96 -8.03 2.79
N THR A 44 -7.87 -8.50 2.18
CA THR A 44 -6.50 -8.21 2.62
C THR A 44 -6.23 -6.71 2.58
N TRP A 45 -6.57 -6.03 1.48
CA TRP A 45 -6.37 -4.58 1.35
C TRP A 45 -7.13 -3.77 2.42
N HIS A 46 -8.40 -4.10 2.68
CA HIS A 46 -9.17 -3.44 3.74
C HIS A 46 -8.59 -3.69 5.14
N ALA A 47 -8.09 -4.89 5.40
CA ALA A 47 -7.44 -5.21 6.67
C ALA A 47 -6.16 -4.40 6.89
N GLU A 48 -5.34 -4.22 5.84
CA GLU A 48 -4.14 -3.38 5.90
C GLU A 48 -4.49 -1.90 6.10
N ILE A 49 -5.55 -1.39 5.47
CA ILE A 49 -6.04 -0.02 5.72
C ILE A 49 -6.48 0.14 7.18
N ALA A 50 -7.20 -0.83 7.75
CA ALA A 50 -7.64 -0.78 9.14
C ALA A 50 -6.45 -0.73 10.10
N ARG A 51 -5.46 -1.61 9.91
CA ARG A 51 -4.19 -1.62 10.68
C ARG A 51 -3.44 -0.29 10.58
N ALA A 52 -3.30 0.24 9.36
CA ALA A 52 -2.64 1.53 9.14
C ALA A 52 -3.36 2.66 9.88
N ARG A 53 -4.70 2.68 9.88
CA ARG A 53 -5.50 3.68 10.61
C ARG A 53 -5.31 3.56 12.12
N GLU A 54 -5.37 2.35 12.67
CA GLU A 54 -5.13 2.09 14.10
C GLU A 54 -3.74 2.59 14.52
N HIS A 55 -2.69 2.28 13.75
CA HIS A 55 -1.33 2.72 14.04
C HIS A 55 -1.14 4.23 13.94
N CYS A 56 -1.91 4.92 13.10
CA CYS A 56 -1.80 6.36 12.93
C CYS A 56 -2.69 7.17 13.87
N ALA A 57 -3.73 6.56 14.46
CA ALA A 57 -4.77 7.28 15.22
C ALA A 57 -4.21 8.15 16.36
N GLU A 58 -3.15 7.70 17.03
CA GLU A 58 -2.55 8.38 18.18
C GLU A 58 -1.31 9.23 17.80
N ARG A 59 -0.98 9.33 16.52
CA ARG A 59 0.24 10.00 16.05
C ARG A 59 -0.05 11.42 15.59
N ALA A 60 0.80 12.36 16.00
CA ALA A 60 0.77 13.71 15.46
C ALA A 60 1.23 13.72 14.00
N LEU A 61 0.61 14.58 13.16
CA LEU A 61 1.01 14.74 11.76
C LEU A 61 2.47 15.18 11.58
N ALA A 62 3.02 15.91 12.55
CA ALA A 62 4.43 16.31 12.59
C ALA A 62 5.34 15.28 13.26
N GLY A 63 4.78 14.21 13.84
CA GLY A 63 5.54 13.12 14.43
C GLY A 63 6.40 12.43 13.37
N THR A 64 7.66 12.20 13.70
CA THR A 64 8.66 11.64 12.78
C THR A 64 8.81 10.13 12.94
N GLY A 65 9.21 9.48 11.86
CA GLY A 65 9.61 8.08 11.79
C GLY A 65 10.64 7.91 10.68
N ARG A 66 11.21 6.70 10.57
CA ARG A 66 12.18 6.39 9.52
C ARG A 66 11.49 5.61 8.40
N PHE A 67 11.66 6.07 7.18
CA PHE A 67 11.24 5.38 5.96
C PHE A 67 12.46 5.30 5.04
N MET A 68 12.91 4.08 4.76
CA MET A 68 14.22 3.83 4.16
C MET A 68 15.31 4.54 4.99
N GLU A 69 16.21 5.28 4.34
CA GLU A 69 17.29 6.03 4.99
C GLU A 69 16.91 7.49 5.30
N GLN A 70 15.61 7.83 5.26
CA GLN A 70 15.13 9.19 5.44
C GLN A 70 14.20 9.33 6.66
N ASP A 71 14.33 10.45 7.36
CA ASP A 71 13.42 10.83 8.42
C ASP A 71 12.22 11.57 7.78
N VAL A 72 11.03 11.01 7.95
CA VAL A 72 9.79 11.53 7.40
C VAL A 72 8.78 11.75 8.51
N ASN A 73 7.80 12.62 8.30
CA ASN A 73 6.68 12.78 9.23
C ASN A 73 5.39 12.15 8.67
N LEU A 74 4.41 11.92 9.54
CA LEU A 74 3.15 11.28 9.15
C LEU A 74 2.40 12.06 8.05
N ARG A 75 2.48 13.40 8.03
CA ARG A 75 1.92 14.21 6.94
C ARG A 75 2.54 13.85 5.60
N TRP A 76 3.87 13.73 5.55
CA TRP A 76 4.58 13.32 4.33
C TRP A 76 4.13 11.93 3.88
N ILE A 77 4.01 10.97 4.80
CA ILE A 77 3.54 9.60 4.49
C ILE A 77 2.15 9.65 3.86
N TYR A 78 1.20 10.42 4.39
CA TYR A 78 -0.14 10.52 3.82
C TYR A 78 -0.16 11.13 2.42
N VAL A 79 0.60 12.21 2.20
CA VAL A 79 0.70 12.81 0.86
C VAL A 79 1.32 11.81 -0.12
N HIS A 80 2.39 11.12 0.29
CA HIS A 80 3.04 10.11 -0.52
C HIS A 80 2.08 8.96 -0.89
N MET A 81 1.30 8.44 0.06
CA MET A 81 0.30 7.39 -0.22
C MET A 81 -0.79 7.87 -1.20
N ILE A 82 -1.20 9.14 -1.14
CA ILE A 82 -2.15 9.70 -2.11
C ILE A 82 -1.53 9.72 -3.51
N GLU A 83 -0.28 10.17 -3.64
CA GLU A 83 0.43 10.23 -4.92
C GLU A 83 0.62 8.84 -5.54
N GLU A 84 1.00 7.85 -4.73
CA GLU A 84 1.19 6.47 -5.18
C GLU A 84 -0.12 5.83 -5.67
N TYR A 85 -1.27 6.16 -5.08
CA TYR A 85 -2.57 5.66 -5.55
C TYR A 85 -3.17 6.48 -6.70
N ALA A 86 -2.88 7.78 -6.79
CA ALA A 86 -3.46 8.64 -7.83
C ALA A 86 -3.06 8.20 -9.24
N ARG A 87 -1.78 7.85 -9.45
CA ARG A 87 -1.25 7.46 -10.77
C ARG A 87 -1.90 6.16 -11.29
N PRO A 88 -1.92 5.04 -10.56
CA PRO A 88 -2.60 3.81 -11.01
C PRO A 88 -4.11 3.98 -11.15
N ASN A 89 -4.77 4.71 -10.25
CA ASN A 89 -6.21 4.92 -10.32
C ASN A 89 -6.61 5.71 -11.57
N GLY A 90 -5.80 6.68 -12.00
CA GLY A 90 -6.02 7.37 -13.28
C GLY A 90 -5.95 6.41 -14.47
N HIS A 91 -5.00 5.47 -14.49
CA HIS A 91 -4.92 4.45 -15.53
C HIS A 91 -6.12 3.49 -15.50
N ALA A 92 -6.53 3.05 -14.31
CA ALA A 92 -7.69 2.19 -14.14
C ALA A 92 -8.99 2.87 -14.60
N ASP A 93 -9.13 4.18 -14.37
CA ASP A 93 -10.30 4.94 -14.83
C ASP A 93 -10.37 5.00 -16.36
N LEU A 94 -9.26 5.16 -17.06
CA LEU A 94 -9.22 5.11 -18.52
C LEU A 94 -9.68 3.75 -19.07
N LEU A 95 -9.27 2.65 -18.41
CA LEU A 95 -9.72 1.31 -18.77
C LEU A 95 -11.21 1.12 -18.51
N ARG A 96 -11.68 1.52 -17.32
CA ARG A 96 -13.10 1.47 -16.95
C ARG A 96 -13.95 2.25 -17.95
N ALA A 97 -13.58 3.50 -18.26
CA ALA A 97 -14.26 4.35 -19.22
C ALA A 97 -14.34 3.73 -20.62
N ARG A 98 -13.31 2.97 -21.02
CA ARG A 98 -13.31 2.26 -22.30
C ARG A 98 -14.26 1.07 -22.32
N ILE A 99 -14.49 0.44 -21.17
CA ILE A 99 -15.36 -0.73 -20.99
C ILE A 99 -16.83 -0.32 -20.88
N ASP A 100 -17.16 0.67 -20.05
CA ASP A 100 -18.54 1.04 -19.73
C ASP A 100 -19.07 2.27 -20.49
N GLY A 101 -18.18 3.02 -21.17
CA GLY A 101 -18.53 4.21 -21.96
C GLY A 101 -18.79 5.48 -21.14
N ALA A 102 -18.63 5.43 -19.81
CA ALA A 102 -18.75 6.61 -18.94
C ALA A 102 -17.39 7.30 -18.76
N ALA A 103 -17.37 8.63 -18.72
CA ALA A 103 -16.14 9.40 -18.52
C ALA A 103 -15.99 9.87 -17.07
N GLY A 104 -14.78 9.69 -16.51
CA GLY A 104 -14.40 10.19 -15.18
C GLY A 104 -14.97 9.41 -14.00
N VAL A 105 -14.49 9.75 -12.81
CA VAL A 105 -15.04 9.35 -11.50
C VAL A 105 -16.04 10.40 -11.02
#